data_AF-A0A2G6UCC6-F1
#
_entry.id   AF-A0A2G6UCC6-F1
#
_cell.length_a   1.000
_cell.length_b   1.000
_cell.length_c   1.000
_cell.angle_alpha   90.00
_cell.angle_beta   90.00
_cell.angle_gamma   90.00
#
_symmetry.space_group_name_H-M   'P 1'
#
loop_
_entity.id
_entity.type
_entity.pdbx_description
1 polymer ?
#
loop_
_entity_poly.entity_id
_entity_poly.type
_entity_poly.pdbx_seq_one_letter_code
_entity_poly.pdbx_strand_id
1 'polypeptide(L)'
;MILQPKYFIFGNNQNKKNNMPIQILNPATDETLNYFPVTNFLHDNQPITSSGIINDGVLYIEQSGLFYVLEDFMGGNPINARRFGASNSLGDRGYTSTAINKAINLAKNYNYKSLYIPSGNYDISETINIDVTDDTIIKIDGQLILNSEFAGIGIIVGQSNKYLSGLNIQGLNCSVEKDYSDPIGIKIMNIIFSTIEIKRITGFNIGALLYSDSENGGISYNSFYLNYLHNNTTNLKFEKADTAGYINENIFYGGSFNHTSEFPKKQTYHIHMLHNPENSNPYNNNRFFYPSFEDNDKDYAVAAIITGDSNTIVNPRMENPKNSQYQIVLDEHSIRCQILSKGFVLNENSIDDKGKENSYETNTGSFLRTNSTNPVLTLQNGASSSLKLYSGLDASTPNPNEVFFVTGEGKGYYSHSIYVEQGIRWVSSDGSRNDRGLFSGTGDPTVTANPGSLYVNNNGGDIMLWVKTSGGSSAGWKPIGTQAAPLTAPVPPSPVNAQDVWARLEDLENKLKASGLLSS
;
A
#
# COMPACT_ATOMS: atom_id res chain seq x y z
N MET A 1 -32.56 3.37 2.31
CA MET A 1 -33.93 3.69 1.87
C MET A 1 -33.79 4.41 0.53
N ILE A 2 -33.77 3.66 -0.58
CA ILE A 2 -33.48 4.21 -1.91
C ILE A 2 -34.81 4.75 -2.47
N LEU A 3 -34.94 6.07 -2.50
CA LEU A 3 -36.02 6.76 -3.20
C LEU A 3 -35.80 6.54 -4.70
N GLN A 4 -36.60 5.66 -5.30
CA GLN A 4 -36.69 5.57 -6.75
C GLN A 4 -37.21 6.90 -7.31
N PRO A 5 -36.64 7.43 -8.41
CA PRO A 5 -37.25 8.56 -9.10
C PRO A 5 -38.57 8.08 -9.72
N LYS A 6 -39.67 8.60 -9.17
CA LYS A 6 -41.03 8.42 -9.70
C LYS A 6 -41.18 9.29 -10.95
N TYR A 7 -40.93 8.74 -12.14
CA TYR A 7 -41.37 9.35 -13.38
C TYR A 7 -42.83 8.96 -13.65
N PHE A 8 -43.74 9.92 -13.48
CA PHE A 8 -45.14 9.79 -13.90
C PHE A 8 -45.35 10.56 -15.20
N ILE A 9 -45.75 9.85 -16.25
CA ILE A 9 -46.27 10.45 -17.48
C ILE A 9 -47.75 10.77 -17.22
N PHE A 10 -48.08 12.05 -17.01
CA PHE A 10 -49.47 12.49 -16.98
C PHE A 10 -49.96 12.77 -18.41
N GLY A 11 -50.68 11.80 -18.97
CA GLY A 11 -51.53 12.04 -20.13
C GLY A 11 -52.87 12.61 -19.67
N ASN A 12 -53.22 13.84 -20.06
CA ASN A 12 -54.61 14.25 -20.12
C ASN A 12 -54.95 14.81 -21.51
N ASN A 13 -55.89 14.11 -22.14
CA ASN A 13 -56.38 14.31 -23.51
C ASN A 13 -57.03 15.69 -23.68
N GLN A 14 -56.85 16.28 -24.87
CA GLN A 14 -57.94 16.68 -25.79
C GLN A 14 -57.35 17.19 -27.13
N ASN A 15 -56.91 16.27 -28.00
CA ASN A 15 -57.02 16.34 -29.48
C ASN A 15 -56.45 15.05 -30.11
N LYS A 16 -57.35 14.11 -30.38
CA LYS A 16 -57.08 12.66 -30.57
C LYS A 16 -56.56 12.23 -31.94
N LYS A 17 -55.87 13.08 -32.72
CA LYS A 17 -55.42 12.69 -34.08
C LYS A 17 -53.92 12.51 -34.32
N ASN A 18 -53.01 12.94 -33.44
CA ASN A 18 -51.56 12.89 -33.74
C ASN A 18 -50.69 12.27 -32.62
N ASN A 19 -51.23 11.39 -31.76
CA ASN A 19 -50.45 10.76 -30.68
C ASN A 19 -49.83 9.40 -31.05
N MET A 20 -49.51 9.15 -32.32
CA MET A 20 -48.84 7.90 -32.70
C MET A 20 -47.32 8.05 -32.52
N PRO A 21 -46.63 7.00 -32.01
CA PRO A 21 -45.17 6.96 -32.08
C PRO A 21 -44.73 7.09 -33.54
N ILE A 22 -43.62 7.78 -33.75
CA ILE A 22 -42.99 7.89 -35.06
C ILE A 22 -41.69 7.12 -35.05
N GLN A 23 -41.34 6.54 -36.20
CA GLN A 23 -40.13 5.78 -36.39
C GLN A 23 -39.18 6.54 -37.29
N ILE A 24 -37.95 6.74 -36.81
CA ILE A 24 -36.91 7.45 -37.55
C ILE A 24 -35.68 6.57 -37.62
N LEU A 25 -35.15 6.43 -38.83
CA LEU A 25 -33.86 5.78 -39.04
C LEU A 25 -32.77 6.68 -38.47
N ASN A 26 -32.04 6.19 -37.48
CA ASN A 26 -30.90 6.91 -36.94
C ASN A 26 -29.77 6.90 -37.98
N PRO A 27 -29.33 8.07 -38.47
CA PRO A 27 -28.34 8.13 -39.55
C PRO A 27 -26.99 7.58 -39.11
N ALA A 28 -26.65 7.58 -37.82
CA ALA A 28 -25.39 7.01 -37.35
C ALA A 28 -25.42 5.49 -37.27
N THR A 29 -26.53 4.88 -36.86
CA THR A 29 -26.56 3.45 -36.52
C THR A 29 -27.31 2.58 -37.53
N ASP A 30 -28.03 3.17 -38.48
CA ASP A 30 -29.00 2.50 -39.35
C ASP A 30 -30.09 1.74 -38.58
N GLU A 31 -30.26 2.04 -37.28
CA GLU A 31 -31.29 1.45 -36.44
C GLU A 31 -32.56 2.30 -36.53
N THR A 32 -33.72 1.63 -36.61
CA THR A 32 -35.01 2.31 -36.51
C THR A 32 -35.28 2.63 -35.05
N LEU A 33 -35.41 3.93 -34.75
CA LEU A 33 -35.69 4.44 -33.42
C LEU A 33 -37.15 4.83 -33.29
N ASN A 34 -37.76 4.46 -32.17
CA ASN A 34 -39.13 4.88 -31.85
C ASN A 34 -39.09 6.19 -31.05
N TYR A 35 -39.93 7.13 -31.45
CA TYR A 35 -40.13 8.41 -30.79
C TYR A 35 -41.58 8.52 -30.34
N PHE A 36 -41.79 8.91 -29.09
CA PHE A 36 -43.12 9.01 -28.49
C PHE A 36 -43.50 10.47 -28.26
N PRO A 37 -44.75 10.87 -28.59
CA PRO A 37 -45.20 12.25 -28.43
C PRO A 37 -45.26 12.61 -26.94
N VAL A 38 -44.75 13.79 -26.60
CA VAL A 38 -44.75 14.34 -25.24
C VAL A 38 -45.32 15.75 -25.24
N THR A 39 -46.23 16.04 -24.30
CA THR A 39 -46.81 17.38 -24.12
C THR A 39 -45.92 18.28 -23.27
N ASN A 40 -45.22 17.69 -22.29
CA ASN A 40 -44.18 18.33 -21.49
C ASN A 40 -43.14 17.24 -21.17
N PHE A 41 -41.87 17.45 -21.54
CA PHE A 41 -40.81 16.59 -21.04
C PHE A 41 -40.26 17.19 -19.75
N LEU A 42 -40.31 16.39 -18.68
CA LEU A 42 -39.77 16.75 -17.38
C LEU A 42 -38.50 15.93 -17.14
N HIS A 43 -37.41 16.61 -16.82
CA HIS A 43 -36.25 15.97 -16.17
C HIS A 43 -36.21 16.42 -14.72
N ASP A 44 -36.14 15.47 -13.77
CA ASP A 44 -36.23 15.75 -12.32
C ASP A 44 -37.42 16.65 -11.92
N ASN A 45 -38.60 16.41 -12.52
CA ASN A 45 -39.83 17.19 -12.35
C ASN A 45 -39.75 18.65 -12.82
N GLN A 46 -38.71 19.03 -13.57
CA GLN A 46 -38.57 20.36 -14.16
C GLN A 46 -38.77 20.29 -15.68
N PRO A 47 -39.59 21.20 -16.26
CA PRO A 47 -39.73 21.30 -17.71
C PRO A 47 -38.40 21.67 -18.36
N ILE A 48 -38.02 20.94 -19.41
CA ILE A 48 -36.92 21.36 -20.28
C ILE A 48 -37.44 22.45 -21.22
N THR A 49 -36.77 23.60 -21.26
CA THR A 49 -37.17 24.73 -22.12
C THR A 49 -36.84 24.45 -23.59
N SER A 50 -37.72 24.87 -24.50
CA SER A 50 -37.63 24.62 -25.94
C SER A 50 -36.36 25.13 -26.64
N SER A 51 -35.67 26.11 -26.07
CA SER A 51 -34.38 26.59 -26.58
C SER A 51 -33.22 25.60 -26.36
N GLY A 52 -33.33 24.67 -25.41
CA GLY A 52 -32.37 23.57 -25.23
C GLY A 52 -32.63 22.36 -26.13
N ILE A 53 -33.90 22.18 -26.55
CA ILE A 53 -34.42 20.99 -27.24
C ILE A 53 -33.85 20.83 -28.67
N ILE A 54 -33.46 21.92 -29.33
CA ILE A 54 -33.13 21.92 -30.76
C ILE A 54 -31.70 21.42 -31.06
N ASN A 55 -30.79 21.48 -30.09
CA ASN A 55 -29.38 21.15 -30.33
C ASN A 55 -29.05 19.65 -30.20
N ASP A 56 -29.92 18.87 -29.53
CA ASP A 56 -29.63 17.47 -29.24
C ASP A 56 -29.95 16.53 -30.41
N GLY A 57 -30.90 16.91 -31.29
CA GLY A 57 -31.23 16.30 -32.60
C GLY A 57 -31.62 14.81 -32.66
N VAL A 58 -31.29 14.06 -31.61
CA VAL A 58 -31.38 12.61 -31.46
C VAL A 58 -32.34 12.29 -30.31
N LEU A 59 -32.24 13.01 -29.20
CA LEU A 59 -33.15 12.83 -28.07
C LEU A 59 -34.55 13.39 -28.38
N TYR A 60 -34.61 14.53 -29.06
CA TYR A 60 -35.84 15.26 -29.34
C TYR A 60 -35.98 15.61 -30.80
N ILE A 61 -37.22 15.59 -31.26
CA ILE A 61 -37.60 16.12 -32.56
C ILE A 61 -38.94 16.86 -32.45
N GLU A 62 -39.05 17.96 -33.19
CA GLU A 62 -40.33 18.63 -33.42
C GLU A 62 -40.86 18.23 -34.79
N GLN A 63 -42.06 17.67 -34.84
CA GLN A 63 -42.74 17.36 -36.08
C GLN A 63 -44.16 17.89 -36.06
N SER A 64 -44.47 18.79 -36.97
CA SER A 64 -45.80 19.40 -37.12
C SER A 64 -46.33 20.06 -35.83
N GLY A 65 -45.44 20.71 -35.06
CA GLY A 65 -45.78 21.39 -33.81
C GLY A 65 -45.97 20.48 -32.60
N LEU A 66 -45.64 19.18 -32.72
CA LEU A 66 -45.59 18.23 -31.62
C LEU A 66 -44.14 17.85 -31.33
N PHE A 67 -43.81 17.72 -30.04
CA PHE A 67 -42.52 17.25 -29.58
C PHE A 67 -42.57 15.75 -29.36
N TYR A 68 -41.52 15.05 -29.79
CA TYR A 68 -41.34 13.64 -29.51
C TYR A 68 -40.02 13.40 -28.80
N VAL A 69 -40.01 12.43 -27.90
CA VAL A 69 -38.80 11.96 -27.21
C VAL A 69 -38.46 10.54 -27.65
N LEU A 70 -37.17 10.28 -27.76
CA LEU A 70 -36.63 8.95 -28.08
C LEU A 70 -36.95 7.93 -26.97
N GLU A 71 -37.51 6.77 -27.34
CA GLU A 71 -37.88 5.67 -26.44
C GLU A 71 -36.73 5.22 -25.54
N ASP A 72 -35.50 5.18 -26.08
CA ASP A 72 -34.30 4.77 -25.35
C ASP A 72 -34.05 5.60 -24.08
N PHE A 73 -34.65 6.79 -23.96
CA PHE A 73 -34.48 7.69 -22.82
C PHE A 73 -35.73 7.78 -21.95
N MET A 74 -36.80 7.06 -22.33
CA MET A 74 -37.98 6.89 -21.50
C MET A 74 -37.71 5.82 -20.43
N GLY A 75 -38.18 6.06 -19.21
CA GLY A 75 -38.10 5.06 -18.13
C GLY A 75 -36.76 4.96 -17.39
N GLY A 76 -35.85 5.94 -17.55
CA GLY A 76 -34.61 6.00 -16.79
C GLY A 76 -33.49 5.09 -17.31
N ASN A 77 -33.59 4.68 -18.57
CA ASN A 77 -32.53 3.98 -19.28
C ASN A 77 -31.26 4.85 -19.42
N PRO A 78 -30.06 4.23 -19.53
CA PRO A 78 -28.82 4.97 -19.68
C PRO A 78 -28.75 5.74 -21.00
N ILE A 79 -28.11 6.91 -20.98
CA ILE A 79 -27.76 7.63 -22.20
C ILE A 79 -26.80 6.77 -23.03
N ASN A 80 -27.22 6.36 -24.23
CA ASN A 80 -26.40 5.56 -25.11
C ASN A 80 -25.55 6.45 -26.04
N ALA A 81 -24.24 6.44 -25.83
CA ALA A 81 -23.32 7.33 -26.55
C ALA A 81 -23.31 7.13 -28.07
N ARG A 82 -23.57 5.91 -28.55
CA ARG A 82 -23.58 5.59 -29.99
C ARG A 82 -24.69 6.33 -30.74
N ARG A 83 -25.74 6.77 -30.04
CA ARG A 83 -26.88 7.48 -30.64
C ARG A 83 -26.50 8.85 -31.20
N PHE A 84 -25.40 9.45 -30.72
CA PHE A 84 -25.00 10.83 -31.02
C PHE A 84 -23.99 10.97 -32.17
N GLY A 85 -23.70 9.86 -32.86
CA GLY A 85 -22.86 9.85 -34.05
C GLY A 85 -23.49 10.57 -35.24
N ALA A 86 -22.72 10.67 -36.33
CA ALA A 86 -23.23 10.98 -37.66
C ALA A 86 -22.72 9.91 -38.63
N SER A 87 -23.53 9.48 -39.62
CA SER A 87 -22.96 8.76 -40.76
C SER A 87 -22.02 9.69 -41.49
N ASN A 88 -20.72 9.44 -41.43
CA ASN A 88 -19.79 10.01 -42.39
C ASN A 88 -19.61 9.04 -43.57
N SER A 89 -19.02 9.52 -44.67
CA SER A 89 -18.71 8.72 -45.86
C SER A 89 -17.73 7.57 -45.61
N LEU A 90 -17.16 7.49 -44.39
CA LEU A 90 -16.27 6.41 -43.94
C LEU A 90 -17.06 5.27 -43.26
N GLY A 91 -18.39 5.40 -43.12
CA GLY A 91 -19.24 4.37 -42.50
C GLY A 91 -19.14 4.35 -40.98
N ASP A 92 -18.74 5.45 -40.36
CA ASP A 92 -18.47 5.52 -38.93
C ASP A 92 -19.78 5.60 -38.13
N ARG A 93 -20.20 4.47 -37.54
CA ARG A 93 -21.57 4.27 -37.03
C ARG A 93 -21.81 4.85 -35.62
N GLY A 94 -21.32 6.05 -35.38
CA GLY A 94 -21.31 6.69 -34.06
C GLY A 94 -20.29 6.11 -33.08
N TYR A 95 -19.25 5.48 -33.61
CA TYR A 95 -18.12 4.93 -32.85
C TYR A 95 -16.96 5.93 -32.79
N THR A 96 -17.23 7.14 -32.28
CA THR A 96 -16.23 8.22 -32.22
C THR A 96 -16.21 8.93 -30.88
N SER A 97 -15.08 9.56 -30.54
CA SER A 97 -14.97 10.47 -29.39
C SER A 97 -16.01 11.59 -29.39
N THR A 98 -16.37 12.12 -30.57
CA THR A 98 -17.41 13.16 -30.70
C THR A 98 -18.79 12.68 -30.29
N ALA A 99 -19.18 11.45 -30.64
CA ALA A 99 -20.43 10.87 -30.19
C ALA A 99 -20.45 10.73 -28.65
N ILE A 100 -19.33 10.28 -28.08
CA ILE A 100 -19.17 10.15 -26.63
C ILE A 100 -19.26 11.51 -25.92
N ASN A 101 -18.54 12.52 -26.39
CA ASN A 101 -18.56 13.88 -25.80
C ASN A 101 -19.96 14.51 -25.86
N LYS A 102 -20.71 14.32 -26.95
CA LYS A 102 -22.12 14.77 -27.04
C LYS A 102 -22.99 14.08 -25.99
N ALA A 103 -22.82 12.78 -25.81
CA ALA A 103 -23.56 12.02 -24.80
C ALA A 103 -23.23 12.46 -23.37
N ILE A 104 -21.96 12.76 -23.08
CA ILE A 104 -21.53 13.30 -21.79
C ILE A 104 -22.11 14.69 -21.55
N ASN A 105 -22.06 15.57 -22.56
CA ASN A 105 -22.66 16.91 -22.46
C ASN A 105 -24.16 16.82 -22.18
N LEU A 106 -24.87 15.91 -22.84
CA LEU A 106 -26.27 15.65 -22.56
C LEU A 106 -26.46 15.19 -21.10
N ALA A 107 -25.67 14.21 -20.66
CA ALA A 107 -25.74 13.68 -19.30
C ALA A 107 -25.53 14.76 -18.24
N LYS A 108 -24.56 15.64 -18.49
CA LYS A 108 -24.23 16.78 -17.62
C LYS A 108 -25.32 17.84 -17.61
N ASN A 109 -25.76 18.31 -18.79
CA ASN A 109 -26.74 19.40 -18.93
C ASN A 109 -28.09 19.04 -18.32
N TYR A 110 -28.46 17.77 -18.43
CA TYR A 110 -29.71 17.26 -17.92
C TYR A 110 -29.52 16.38 -16.69
N ASN A 111 -28.39 16.42 -15.97
CA ASN A 111 -28.21 15.68 -14.71
C ASN A 111 -28.60 14.18 -14.77
N TYR A 112 -28.40 13.51 -15.91
CA TYR A 112 -28.69 12.09 -16.04
C TYR A 112 -27.63 11.29 -15.29
N LYS A 113 -28.09 10.37 -14.45
CA LYS A 113 -27.24 9.56 -13.56
C LYS A 113 -26.76 8.25 -14.18
N SER A 114 -26.97 8.04 -15.47
CA SER A 114 -26.55 6.83 -16.16
C SER A 114 -26.13 7.08 -17.61
N LEU A 115 -24.88 6.74 -17.92
CA LEU A 115 -24.27 6.84 -19.25
C LEU A 115 -23.73 5.46 -19.67
N TYR A 116 -23.95 5.09 -20.93
CA TYR A 116 -23.51 3.83 -21.49
C TYR A 116 -22.80 4.04 -22.83
N ILE A 117 -21.57 3.56 -22.91
CA ILE A 117 -20.79 3.46 -24.14
C ILE A 117 -20.83 1.98 -24.57
N PRO A 118 -21.68 1.60 -25.54
CA PRO A 118 -21.88 0.21 -25.90
C PRO A 118 -20.66 -0.43 -26.55
N SER A 119 -20.72 -1.75 -26.71
CA SER A 119 -19.67 -2.51 -27.41
C SER A 119 -19.42 -2.02 -28.83
N GLY A 120 -18.15 -1.91 -29.20
CA GLY A 120 -17.63 -1.55 -30.51
C GLY A 120 -16.26 -0.91 -30.38
N ASN A 121 -15.61 -0.63 -31.50
CA ASN A 121 -14.29 0.02 -31.53
C ASN A 121 -14.48 1.50 -31.83
N TYR A 122 -14.17 2.36 -30.87
CA TYR A 122 -14.33 3.79 -30.98
C TYR A 122 -13.01 4.46 -31.37
N ASP A 123 -13.02 5.23 -32.46
CA ASP A 123 -11.90 6.07 -32.86
C ASP A 123 -11.88 7.36 -32.02
N ILE A 124 -10.79 7.56 -31.30
CA ILE A 124 -10.59 8.72 -30.43
C ILE A 124 -9.64 9.69 -31.15
N SER A 125 -10.24 10.72 -31.76
CA SER A 125 -9.56 11.81 -32.47
C SER A 125 -9.63 13.15 -31.72
N GLU A 126 -10.36 13.20 -30.61
CA GLU A 126 -10.39 14.32 -29.66
C GLU A 126 -10.49 13.78 -28.23
N THR A 127 -10.06 14.57 -27.25
CA THR A 127 -10.15 14.20 -25.83
C THR A 127 -11.60 13.94 -25.43
N ILE A 128 -11.85 12.78 -24.81
CA ILE A 128 -13.12 12.50 -24.14
C ILE A 128 -13.10 13.14 -22.76
N ASN A 129 -14.05 14.03 -22.46
CA ASN A 129 -14.14 14.71 -21.17
C ASN A 129 -15.31 14.15 -20.36
N ILE A 130 -15.04 13.19 -19.47
CA ILE A 130 -16.02 12.62 -18.54
C ILE A 130 -16.16 13.56 -17.33
N ASP A 131 -17.00 14.58 -17.48
CA ASP A 131 -17.23 15.63 -16.50
C ASP A 131 -18.72 15.82 -16.13
N VAL A 132 -19.42 14.67 -16.10
CA VAL A 132 -20.82 14.51 -15.68
C VAL A 132 -21.04 14.95 -14.23
N THR A 133 -22.31 15.01 -13.81
CA THR A 133 -22.68 15.35 -12.43
C THR A 133 -22.30 14.25 -11.43
N ASP A 134 -22.28 14.58 -10.15
CA ASP A 134 -22.04 13.64 -9.05
C ASP A 134 -22.96 12.42 -9.09
N ASP A 135 -22.53 11.32 -8.48
CA ASP A 135 -23.29 10.07 -8.36
C ASP A 135 -23.71 9.43 -9.70
N THR A 136 -23.03 9.77 -10.80
CA THR A 136 -23.33 9.20 -12.12
C THR A 136 -22.67 7.84 -12.31
N ILE A 137 -23.45 6.88 -12.81
CA ILE A 137 -22.99 5.55 -13.21
C ILE A 137 -22.60 5.58 -14.70
N ILE A 138 -21.38 5.18 -15.02
CA ILE A 138 -20.85 5.15 -16.37
C ILE A 138 -20.39 3.73 -16.68
N LYS A 139 -20.97 3.12 -17.71
CA LYS A 139 -20.57 1.79 -18.19
C LYS A 139 -19.95 1.88 -19.57
N ILE A 140 -18.74 1.34 -19.72
CA ILE A 140 -17.97 1.37 -20.96
C ILE A 140 -17.70 -0.08 -21.41
N ASP A 141 -18.49 -0.56 -22.37
CA ASP A 141 -18.28 -1.87 -23.00
C ASP A 141 -17.47 -1.75 -24.32
N GLY A 142 -17.41 -0.54 -24.90
CA GLY A 142 -16.62 -0.23 -26.09
C GLY A 142 -15.11 -0.21 -25.84
N GLN A 143 -14.33 -0.51 -26.89
CA GLN A 143 -12.88 -0.32 -26.93
C GLN A 143 -12.57 1.09 -27.41
N LEU A 144 -11.85 1.87 -26.62
CA LEU A 144 -11.50 3.25 -26.95
C LEU A 144 -10.07 3.28 -27.52
N ILE A 145 -9.95 3.53 -28.81
CA ILE A 145 -8.69 3.44 -29.55
C ILE A 145 -8.28 4.84 -29.96
N LEU A 146 -7.17 5.33 -29.39
CA LEU A 146 -6.59 6.60 -29.76
C LEU A 146 -5.99 6.53 -31.15
N ASN A 147 -6.33 7.50 -31.98
CA ASN A 147 -5.67 7.70 -33.26
C ASN A 147 -4.17 7.98 -33.03
N SER A 148 -3.29 7.31 -33.79
CA SER A 148 -1.84 7.44 -33.64
C SER A 148 -1.32 8.86 -33.87
N GLU A 149 -2.05 9.70 -34.62
CA GLU A 149 -1.67 11.09 -34.87
C GLU A 149 -2.11 12.05 -33.73
N PHE A 150 -2.85 11.56 -32.73
CA PHE A 150 -3.37 12.39 -31.66
C PHE A 150 -2.32 12.66 -30.56
N ALA A 151 -1.88 13.91 -30.45
CA ALA A 151 -0.83 14.34 -29.52
C ALA A 151 -1.33 14.86 -28.15
N GLY A 152 -2.46 14.35 -27.64
CA GLY A 152 -3.12 14.88 -26.44
C GLY A 152 -3.38 13.88 -25.33
N ILE A 153 -4.35 14.21 -24.48
CA ILE A 153 -4.89 13.31 -23.46
C ILE A 153 -6.08 12.57 -24.07
N GLY A 154 -6.09 11.24 -24.06
CA GLY A 154 -7.19 10.45 -24.63
C GLY A 154 -8.49 10.68 -23.86
N ILE A 155 -8.46 10.48 -22.54
CA ILE A 155 -9.63 10.61 -21.66
C ILE A 155 -9.28 11.45 -20.43
N ILE A 156 -10.12 12.42 -20.10
CA ILE A 156 -10.11 13.13 -18.82
C ILE A 156 -11.36 12.71 -18.04
N VAL A 157 -11.19 12.28 -16.81
CA VAL A 157 -12.28 12.06 -15.85
C VAL A 157 -12.16 13.10 -14.76
N GLY A 158 -13.22 13.87 -14.51
CA GLY A 158 -13.20 14.95 -13.54
C GLY A 158 -12.92 16.33 -14.14
N GLN A 159 -12.66 17.31 -13.28
CA GLN A 159 -12.56 18.73 -13.66
C GLN A 159 -11.36 19.40 -12.98
N SER A 160 -10.77 20.40 -13.65
CA SER A 160 -9.76 21.26 -13.03
C SER A 160 -10.41 22.20 -12.01
N ASN A 161 -9.73 22.43 -10.88
CA ASN A 161 -10.15 23.33 -9.80
C ASN A 161 -11.52 23.02 -9.16
N LYS A 162 -12.15 21.91 -9.50
CA LYS A 162 -13.45 21.48 -8.96
C LYS A 162 -13.44 19.97 -8.78
N TYR A 163 -14.05 19.49 -7.68
CA TYR A 163 -14.20 18.06 -7.47
C TYR A 163 -15.53 17.52 -7.96
N LEU A 164 -15.51 16.27 -8.42
CA LEU A 164 -16.68 15.43 -8.64
C LEU A 164 -16.72 14.34 -7.58
N SER A 165 -17.92 13.94 -7.15
CA SER A 165 -18.11 12.95 -6.10
C SER A 165 -18.97 11.77 -6.55
N GLY A 166 -18.71 10.59 -5.99
CA GLY A 166 -19.62 9.45 -6.07
C GLY A 166 -19.73 8.78 -7.45
N LEU A 167 -18.81 9.02 -8.38
CA LEU A 167 -18.85 8.39 -9.69
C LEU A 167 -18.66 6.87 -9.59
N ASN A 168 -19.38 6.12 -10.41
CA ASN A 168 -19.20 4.68 -10.56
C ASN A 168 -18.90 4.35 -12.02
N ILE A 169 -17.62 4.14 -12.34
CA ILE A 169 -17.15 3.92 -13.71
C ILE A 169 -16.71 2.46 -13.86
N GLN A 170 -17.31 1.76 -14.83
CA GLN A 170 -17.01 0.38 -15.16
C GLN A 170 -16.42 0.29 -16.57
N GLY A 171 -15.37 -0.51 -16.74
CA GLY A 171 -14.78 -0.81 -18.04
C GLY A 171 -13.92 0.30 -18.65
N LEU A 172 -13.46 1.30 -17.88
CA LEU A 172 -12.66 2.40 -18.40
C LEU A 172 -11.40 1.88 -19.09
N ASN A 173 -11.22 2.21 -20.36
CA ASN A 173 -10.10 1.72 -21.16
C ASN A 173 -9.66 2.76 -22.19
N CYS A 174 -8.40 2.68 -22.61
CA CYS A 174 -7.84 3.50 -23.68
C CYS A 174 -6.61 2.78 -24.24
N SER A 175 -6.44 2.71 -25.56
CA SER A 175 -5.27 2.10 -26.17
C SER A 175 -4.84 2.84 -27.42
N VAL A 176 -3.54 2.87 -27.70
CA VAL A 176 -3.00 3.39 -28.96
C VAL A 176 -2.16 2.32 -29.66
N GLU A 177 -2.30 2.20 -30.98
CA GLU A 177 -1.46 1.31 -31.79
C GLU A 177 -0.06 1.93 -31.97
N LYS A 178 0.87 1.59 -31.06
CA LYS A 178 2.30 1.92 -31.09
C LYS A 178 2.65 3.39 -31.43
N ASP A 179 2.62 4.28 -30.43
CA ASP A 179 3.55 5.43 -30.42
C ASP A 179 4.03 5.79 -29.01
N TYR A 180 5.35 5.91 -28.83
CA TYR A 180 6.03 5.93 -27.52
C TYR A 180 6.60 7.30 -27.12
N SER A 181 6.07 8.38 -27.70
CA SER A 181 6.28 9.77 -27.27
C SER A 181 4.96 10.53 -27.12
N ASP A 182 4.77 11.05 -25.89
CA ASP A 182 3.89 12.13 -25.42
C ASP A 182 2.44 11.90 -24.93
N PRO A 183 1.56 11.05 -25.49
CA PRO A 183 0.16 11.09 -25.06
C PRO A 183 -0.04 10.46 -23.67
N ILE A 184 -1.05 11.00 -22.96
CA ILE A 184 -1.58 10.44 -21.72
C ILE A 184 -2.85 9.66 -22.08
N GLY A 185 -2.92 8.38 -21.72
CA GLY A 185 -4.10 7.57 -22.01
C GLY A 185 -5.32 8.07 -21.26
N ILE A 186 -5.23 8.09 -19.93
CA ILE A 186 -6.32 8.47 -19.03
C ILE A 186 -5.78 9.40 -17.94
N LYS A 187 -6.39 10.58 -17.81
CA LYS A 187 -6.14 11.51 -16.71
C LYS A 187 -7.36 11.57 -15.79
N ILE A 188 -7.19 11.25 -14.52
CA ILE A 188 -8.22 11.36 -13.48
C ILE A 188 -7.90 12.58 -12.64
N MET A 189 -8.88 13.48 -12.48
CA MET A 189 -8.69 14.80 -11.88
C MET A 189 -9.72 15.11 -10.81
N ASN A 190 -9.24 15.40 -9.60
CA ASN A 190 -10.05 15.89 -8.48
C ASN A 190 -11.36 15.11 -8.27
N ILE A 191 -11.28 13.79 -8.11
CA ILE A 191 -12.46 12.95 -7.89
C ILE A 191 -12.44 12.41 -6.47
N ILE A 192 -13.58 12.43 -5.78
CA ILE A 192 -13.71 11.91 -4.42
C ILE A 192 -14.82 10.87 -4.30
N PHE A 193 -14.74 10.01 -3.28
CA PHE A 193 -15.78 9.03 -2.92
C PHE A 193 -16.28 8.16 -4.09
N SER A 194 -15.45 7.90 -5.08
CA SER A 194 -15.84 7.24 -6.33
C SER A 194 -15.29 5.83 -6.44
N THR A 195 -15.93 5.02 -7.28
CA THR A 195 -15.47 3.68 -7.67
C THR A 195 -15.14 3.67 -9.15
N ILE A 196 -13.89 3.39 -9.51
CA ILE A 196 -13.40 3.47 -10.89
C ILE A 196 -12.66 2.18 -11.25
N GLU A 197 -13.20 1.43 -12.21
CA GLU A 197 -12.52 0.30 -12.82
C GLU A 197 -11.76 0.74 -14.07
N ILE A 198 -10.43 0.60 -14.04
CA ILE A 198 -9.55 0.75 -15.19
C ILE A 198 -9.28 -0.65 -15.76
N LYS A 199 -10.02 -0.98 -16.83
CA LYS A 199 -9.98 -2.30 -17.47
C LYS A 199 -8.70 -2.52 -18.28
N ARG A 200 -8.29 -1.55 -19.07
CA ARG A 200 -7.11 -1.69 -19.95
C ARG A 200 -6.53 -0.33 -20.35
N ILE A 201 -5.23 -0.13 -20.16
CA ILE A 201 -4.50 1.01 -20.73
C ILE A 201 -3.17 0.56 -21.34
N THR A 202 -2.95 0.86 -22.62
CA THR A 202 -1.74 0.40 -23.33
C THR A 202 -1.22 1.38 -24.38
N GLY A 203 0.11 1.51 -24.45
CA GLY A 203 0.82 2.15 -25.55
C GLY A 203 1.19 3.62 -25.31
N PHE A 204 1.04 4.16 -24.11
CA PHE A 204 1.19 5.60 -23.85
C PHE A 204 2.53 5.99 -23.24
N ASN A 205 2.84 7.29 -23.21
CA ASN A 205 3.91 7.77 -22.34
C ASN A 205 3.50 7.62 -20.87
N ILE A 206 2.29 8.09 -20.53
CA ILE A 206 1.65 7.86 -19.23
C ILE A 206 0.33 7.14 -19.48
N GLY A 207 0.18 5.92 -18.95
CA GLY A 207 -1.05 5.15 -19.07
C GLY A 207 -2.18 5.84 -18.32
N ALA A 208 -2.12 5.79 -16.99
CA ALA A 208 -3.02 6.50 -16.09
C ALA A 208 -2.27 7.60 -15.33
N LEU A 209 -2.79 8.82 -15.35
CA LEU A 209 -2.33 9.94 -14.54
C LEU A 209 -3.41 10.30 -13.51
N LEU A 210 -3.10 10.17 -12.22
CA LEU A 210 -3.85 10.82 -11.16
C LEU A 210 -3.25 12.22 -10.95
N TYR A 211 -4.04 13.24 -11.23
CA TYR A 211 -3.60 14.63 -11.18
C TYR A 211 -4.54 15.47 -10.33
N SER A 212 -4.01 16.16 -9.33
CA SER A 212 -4.81 17.08 -8.52
C SER A 212 -4.28 18.51 -8.61
N ASP A 213 -5.19 19.46 -8.86
CA ASP A 213 -4.89 20.90 -8.91
C ASP A 213 -5.82 21.76 -8.03
N SER A 214 -6.73 21.13 -7.27
CA SER A 214 -7.71 21.87 -6.47
C SER A 214 -7.18 22.15 -5.06
N GLU A 215 -7.22 23.39 -4.60
CA GLU A 215 -6.76 23.75 -3.23
C GLU A 215 -7.65 23.14 -2.13
N ASN A 216 -8.96 23.05 -2.40
CA ASN A 216 -9.96 22.56 -1.45
C ASN A 216 -10.52 21.18 -1.84
N GLY A 217 -9.85 20.51 -2.77
CA GLY A 217 -10.32 19.30 -3.45
C GLY A 217 -9.14 18.44 -3.88
N GLY A 218 -9.38 17.20 -4.23
CA GLY A 218 -8.32 16.35 -4.74
C GLY A 218 -8.83 14.98 -5.12
N ILE A 219 -7.93 14.01 -5.15
CA ILE A 219 -8.26 12.62 -5.44
C ILE A 219 -8.24 11.85 -4.13
N SER A 220 -9.41 11.62 -3.54
CA SER A 220 -9.50 11.04 -2.20
C SER A 220 -10.66 10.11 -1.95
N TYR A 221 -10.45 9.14 -1.06
CA TYR A 221 -11.48 8.21 -0.62
C TYR A 221 -12.11 7.41 -1.79
N ASN A 222 -11.35 7.21 -2.87
CA ASN A 222 -11.80 6.43 -4.02
C ASN A 222 -11.38 4.97 -3.90
N SER A 223 -12.12 4.11 -4.58
CA SER A 223 -11.72 2.72 -4.87
C SER A 223 -11.42 2.57 -6.35
N PHE A 224 -10.18 2.23 -6.67
CA PHE A 224 -9.71 1.94 -8.02
C PHE A 224 -9.53 0.44 -8.20
N TYR A 225 -10.13 -0.12 -9.25
CA TYR A 225 -9.91 -1.51 -9.67
C TYR A 225 -9.02 -1.49 -10.91
N LEU A 226 -7.77 -1.90 -10.74
CA LEU A 226 -6.76 -1.88 -11.79
C LEU A 226 -6.66 -3.26 -12.40
N ASN A 227 -6.85 -3.35 -13.71
CA ASN A 227 -6.70 -4.61 -14.44
C ASN A 227 -5.40 -4.58 -15.26
N TYR A 228 -5.44 -4.22 -16.54
CA TYR A 228 -4.30 -4.37 -17.45
C TYR A 228 -3.66 -3.03 -17.80
N LEU A 229 -2.50 -2.70 -17.22
CA LEU A 229 -1.75 -1.46 -17.51
C LEU A 229 -0.36 -1.83 -18.05
N HIS A 230 -0.24 -1.97 -19.37
CA HIS A 230 0.96 -2.53 -20.01
C HIS A 230 1.50 -1.61 -21.09
N ASN A 231 2.77 -1.75 -21.43
CA ASN A 231 3.40 -1.04 -22.55
C ASN A 231 3.22 0.49 -22.47
N ASN A 232 3.32 1.07 -21.28
CA ASN A 232 3.35 2.52 -21.11
C ASN A 232 4.67 2.92 -20.44
N THR A 233 5.33 4.02 -20.84
CA THR A 233 6.58 4.44 -20.16
C THR A 233 6.38 4.55 -18.65
N THR A 234 5.25 5.12 -18.23
CA THR A 234 4.74 5.04 -16.84
C THR A 234 3.33 4.49 -16.86
N ASN A 235 3.08 3.35 -16.22
CA ASN A 235 1.74 2.74 -16.22
C ASN A 235 0.75 3.53 -15.35
N LEU A 236 1.12 3.84 -14.10
CA LEU A 236 0.33 4.66 -13.19
C LEU A 236 1.21 5.76 -12.58
N LYS A 237 0.85 7.02 -12.82
CA LYS A 237 1.56 8.21 -12.32
C LYS A 237 0.69 9.02 -11.38
N PHE A 238 1.29 9.57 -10.34
CA PHE A 238 0.68 10.53 -9.43
C PHE A 238 1.42 11.86 -9.57
N GLU A 239 0.66 12.93 -9.79
CA GLU A 239 1.17 14.29 -9.86
C GLU A 239 0.21 15.26 -9.17
N LYS A 240 0.75 16.37 -8.68
CA LYS A 240 -0.03 17.49 -8.13
C LYS A 240 0.45 18.79 -8.76
N ALA A 241 -0.45 19.76 -8.84
CA ALA A 241 -0.07 21.14 -9.08
C ALA A 241 0.86 21.64 -7.95
N ASP A 242 1.67 22.65 -8.28
CA ASP A 242 2.79 23.09 -7.43
C ASP A 242 2.37 23.48 -6.01
N THR A 243 1.24 24.18 -5.85
CA THR A 243 0.81 24.68 -4.52
C THR A 243 -0.52 24.12 -4.04
N ALA A 244 -1.16 23.23 -4.81
CA ALA A 244 -2.54 22.81 -4.59
C ALA A 244 -2.76 21.31 -4.85
N GLY A 245 -3.85 20.77 -4.32
CA GLY A 245 -4.25 19.39 -4.56
C GLY A 245 -3.69 18.39 -3.56
N TYR A 246 -4.44 17.31 -3.39
CA TYR A 246 -4.06 16.15 -2.60
C TYR A 246 -4.44 14.87 -3.36
N ILE A 247 -3.63 13.82 -3.20
CA ILE A 247 -3.97 12.47 -3.64
C ILE A 247 -3.74 11.56 -2.43
N ASN A 248 -4.80 11.26 -1.70
CA ASN A 248 -4.71 10.57 -0.43
C ASN A 248 -5.89 9.63 -0.15
N GLU A 249 -5.67 8.67 0.74
CA GLU A 249 -6.72 7.79 1.27
C GLU A 249 -7.45 6.95 0.20
N ASN A 250 -6.85 6.79 -0.99
CA ASN A 250 -7.40 5.96 -2.05
C ASN A 250 -7.01 4.50 -1.85
N ILE A 251 -7.86 3.60 -2.33
CA ILE A 251 -7.60 2.17 -2.34
C ILE A 251 -7.48 1.70 -3.79
N PHE A 252 -6.40 1.01 -4.11
CA PHE A 252 -6.13 0.42 -5.42
C PHE A 252 -6.13 -1.11 -5.29
N TYR A 253 -6.96 -1.79 -6.06
CA TYR A 253 -7.06 -3.25 -6.09
C TYR A 253 -6.46 -3.80 -7.37
N GLY A 254 -5.53 -4.74 -7.24
CA GLY A 254 -4.91 -5.45 -8.35
C GLY A 254 -3.93 -4.60 -9.15
N GLY A 255 -3.98 -4.77 -10.46
CA GLY A 255 -3.09 -4.18 -11.45
C GLY A 255 -2.05 -5.20 -11.91
N SER A 256 -2.13 -5.64 -13.16
CA SER A 256 -1.03 -6.28 -13.88
C SER A 256 -0.27 -5.19 -14.63
N PHE A 257 1.01 -5.08 -14.30
CA PHE A 257 1.94 -4.09 -14.84
C PHE A 257 3.09 -4.81 -15.54
N ASN A 258 3.25 -4.56 -16.84
CA ASN A 258 4.23 -5.28 -17.66
C ASN A 258 4.64 -4.47 -18.90
N HIS A 259 5.77 -4.84 -19.49
CA HIS A 259 6.20 -4.49 -20.83
C HIS A 259 6.46 -5.75 -21.64
N THR A 260 5.83 -5.81 -22.81
CA THR A 260 6.13 -6.86 -23.79
C THR A 260 7.59 -6.79 -24.24
N SER A 261 8.13 -7.91 -24.73
CA SER A 261 9.51 -7.98 -25.22
C SER A 261 9.82 -7.04 -26.40
N GLU A 262 8.79 -6.53 -27.08
CA GLU A 262 8.91 -5.56 -28.17
C GLU A 262 8.96 -4.10 -27.68
N PHE A 263 8.69 -3.84 -26.40
CA PHE A 263 8.70 -2.47 -25.88
C PHE A 263 10.12 -1.88 -25.92
N PRO A 264 10.28 -0.58 -26.28
CA PRO A 264 11.60 0.03 -26.37
C PRO A 264 12.40 -0.05 -25.07
N LYS A 265 13.71 -0.31 -25.18
CA LYS A 265 14.66 -0.32 -24.06
C LYS A 265 14.92 1.09 -23.55
N LYS A 266 14.10 1.54 -22.60
CA LYS A 266 14.18 2.84 -21.93
C LYS A 266 13.62 2.72 -20.52
N GLN A 267 14.01 3.64 -19.63
CA GLN A 267 13.52 3.67 -18.24
C GLN A 267 11.99 3.68 -18.19
N THR A 268 11.40 2.74 -17.44
CA THR A 268 9.96 2.65 -17.23
C THR A 268 9.60 2.54 -15.75
N TYR A 269 8.34 2.84 -15.43
CA TYR A 269 7.81 2.78 -14.07
C TYR A 269 6.42 2.14 -14.08
N HIS A 270 6.15 1.18 -13.20
CA HIS A 270 4.78 0.68 -13.08
C HIS A 270 3.92 1.62 -12.21
N ILE A 271 4.41 1.98 -11.03
CA ILE A 271 3.79 2.98 -10.17
C ILE A 271 4.81 4.08 -9.90
N HIS A 272 4.47 5.32 -10.19
CA HIS A 272 5.36 6.46 -9.97
C HIS A 272 4.63 7.57 -9.23
N MET A 273 4.94 7.73 -7.95
CA MET A 273 4.53 8.90 -7.19
C MET A 273 5.61 9.98 -7.26
N LEU A 274 5.38 11.00 -8.08
CA LEU A 274 6.36 12.08 -8.25
C LEU A 274 6.27 13.05 -7.07
N HIS A 275 7.32 13.13 -6.26
CA HIS A 275 7.41 14.13 -5.19
C HIS A 275 7.39 15.54 -5.80
N ASN A 276 6.55 16.42 -5.26
CA ASN A 276 6.54 17.84 -5.60
C ASN A 276 6.89 18.63 -4.32
N PRO A 277 8.10 19.21 -4.20
CA PRO A 277 8.57 19.86 -2.98
C PRO A 277 7.86 21.18 -2.68
N GLU A 278 7.29 21.83 -3.71
CA GLU A 278 6.53 23.07 -3.55
C GLU A 278 5.13 22.80 -2.96
N ASN A 279 4.67 21.54 -3.05
CA ASN A 279 3.35 21.14 -2.59
C ASN A 279 3.40 20.62 -1.15
N SER A 280 2.80 21.36 -0.23
CA SER A 280 2.79 21.06 1.21
C SER A 280 1.94 19.85 1.63
N ASN A 281 1.14 19.28 0.73
CA ASN A 281 0.24 18.16 1.00
C ASN A 281 0.85 16.84 0.49
N PRO A 282 1.69 16.11 1.27
CA PRO A 282 2.28 14.86 0.80
C PRO A 282 1.19 13.85 0.39
N TYR A 283 1.47 13.03 -0.62
CA TYR A 283 0.63 11.86 -0.89
C TYR A 283 0.55 11.04 0.37
N ASN A 284 -0.64 10.69 0.83
CA ASN A 284 -0.73 9.96 2.08
C ASN A 284 -1.83 8.92 2.14
N ASN A 285 -1.60 7.89 2.95
CA ASN A 285 -2.59 6.86 3.28
C ASN A 285 -3.25 6.17 2.05
N ASN A 286 -2.56 6.18 0.90
CA ASN A 286 -2.97 5.41 -0.27
C ASN A 286 -2.57 3.95 -0.08
N ARG A 287 -3.45 3.02 -0.46
CA ARG A 287 -3.28 1.58 -0.22
C ARG A 287 -3.38 0.79 -1.52
N PHE A 288 -2.35 0.03 -1.85
CA PHE A 288 -2.31 -0.85 -3.02
C PHE A 288 -2.42 -2.31 -2.56
N PHE A 289 -3.46 -3.01 -2.98
CA PHE A 289 -3.70 -4.41 -2.66
C PHE A 289 -3.41 -5.29 -3.87
N TYR A 290 -2.49 -6.23 -3.70
CA TYR A 290 -2.14 -7.24 -4.72
C TYR A 290 -1.67 -6.69 -6.07
N PRO A 291 -0.80 -5.64 -6.13
CA PRO A 291 -0.24 -5.23 -7.41
C PRO A 291 0.68 -6.34 -7.95
N SER A 292 0.58 -6.60 -9.26
CA SER A 292 1.38 -7.58 -9.97
C SER A 292 2.40 -6.91 -10.87
N PHE A 293 3.64 -6.88 -10.42
CA PHE A 293 4.80 -6.34 -11.13
C PHE A 293 5.46 -7.48 -11.93
N GLU A 294 5.14 -7.56 -13.21
CA GLU A 294 5.39 -8.71 -14.11
C GLU A 294 6.42 -8.43 -15.20
N ASP A 295 7.31 -7.46 -14.97
CA ASP A 295 8.26 -7.04 -15.99
C ASP A 295 9.54 -7.88 -15.96
N ASN A 296 9.98 -8.24 -17.17
CA ASN A 296 11.21 -8.99 -17.40
C ASN A 296 12.35 -8.09 -17.88
N ASP A 297 12.12 -6.79 -18.07
CA ASP A 297 13.18 -5.86 -18.43
C ASP A 297 14.12 -5.63 -17.25
N LYS A 298 15.37 -6.06 -17.42
CA LYS A 298 16.36 -6.04 -16.33
C LYS A 298 17.00 -4.68 -16.14
N ASP A 299 17.14 -3.91 -17.21
CA ASP A 299 18.04 -2.77 -17.16
C ASP A 299 17.30 -1.45 -16.94
N TYR A 300 15.97 -1.46 -17.07
CA TYR A 300 15.20 -0.23 -17.24
C TYR A 300 13.87 -0.15 -16.48
N ALA A 301 13.30 -1.26 -16.00
CA ALA A 301 12.02 -1.22 -15.31
C ALA A 301 12.19 -0.97 -13.81
N VAL A 302 11.36 -0.10 -13.24
CA VAL A 302 11.20 0.09 -11.79
C VAL A 302 9.78 -0.30 -11.39
N ALA A 303 9.66 -1.17 -10.38
CA ALA A 303 8.37 -1.69 -9.95
C ALA A 303 7.50 -0.60 -9.32
N ALA A 304 8.04 0.18 -8.38
CA ALA A 304 7.33 1.32 -7.84
C ALA A 304 8.27 2.37 -7.28
N ILE A 305 7.87 3.64 -7.37
CA ILE A 305 8.40 4.74 -6.54
C ILE A 305 7.26 5.24 -5.68
N ILE A 306 7.44 5.11 -4.36
CA ILE A 306 6.49 5.53 -3.33
C ILE A 306 7.11 6.65 -2.50
N THR A 307 6.38 7.75 -2.40
CA THR A 307 6.79 8.95 -1.66
C THR A 307 5.65 9.41 -0.74
N GLY A 308 5.90 10.41 0.11
CA GLY A 308 4.90 10.95 1.03
C GLY A 308 4.71 10.09 2.29
N ASP A 309 3.53 10.12 2.90
CA ASP A 309 3.33 9.63 4.27
C ASP A 309 2.35 8.45 4.35
N SER A 310 2.74 7.36 5.03
CA SER A 310 1.83 6.27 5.39
C SER A 310 1.16 5.58 4.19
N ASN A 311 1.78 5.64 2.99
CA ASN A 311 1.32 4.87 1.84
C ASN A 311 1.71 3.40 2.00
N THR A 312 0.83 2.48 1.61
CA THR A 312 1.01 1.04 1.87
C THR A 312 0.84 0.21 0.61
N ILE A 313 1.76 -0.73 0.39
CA ILE A 313 1.61 -1.81 -0.59
C ILE A 313 1.38 -3.12 0.18
N VAL A 314 0.36 -3.88 -0.19
CA VAL A 314 -0.01 -5.14 0.46
C VAL A 314 0.11 -6.29 -0.55
N ASN A 315 0.93 -7.28 -0.20
CA ASN A 315 1.11 -8.53 -0.92
C ASN A 315 1.45 -8.36 -2.43
N PRO A 316 2.51 -7.60 -2.79
CA PRO A 316 2.88 -7.41 -4.18
C PRO A 316 3.41 -8.71 -4.79
N ARG A 317 3.23 -8.89 -6.10
CA ARG A 317 3.91 -9.92 -6.88
C ARG A 317 5.09 -9.33 -7.62
N MET A 318 6.28 -9.87 -7.41
CA MET A 318 7.52 -9.47 -8.09
C MET A 318 8.02 -10.62 -8.97
N GLU A 319 7.99 -10.47 -10.30
CA GLU A 319 8.51 -11.53 -11.19
C GLU A 319 10.03 -11.54 -11.33
N ASN A 320 10.69 -10.39 -11.12
CA ASN A 320 12.13 -10.27 -11.24
C ASN A 320 12.83 -9.72 -9.97
N PRO A 321 12.66 -10.37 -8.80
CA PRO A 321 13.06 -9.81 -7.51
C PRO A 321 14.57 -9.84 -7.24
N LYS A 322 15.35 -10.53 -8.09
CA LYS A 322 16.81 -10.60 -7.99
C LYS A 322 17.50 -9.46 -8.74
N ASN A 323 16.75 -8.69 -9.53
CA ASN A 323 17.28 -7.58 -10.28
C ASN A 323 17.32 -6.33 -9.40
N SER A 324 18.52 -5.79 -9.18
CA SER A 324 18.73 -4.59 -8.37
C SER A 324 18.12 -3.32 -8.98
N GLN A 325 17.74 -3.31 -10.25
CA GLN A 325 17.05 -2.17 -10.86
C GLN A 325 15.52 -2.30 -10.76
N TYR A 326 15.00 -3.52 -10.59
CA TYR A 326 13.57 -3.80 -10.49
C TYR A 326 13.11 -3.81 -9.04
N GLN A 327 13.05 -2.63 -8.44
CA GLN A 327 12.78 -2.46 -7.01
C GLN A 327 11.49 -1.69 -6.74
N ILE A 328 10.95 -1.89 -5.54
CA ILE A 328 10.04 -0.96 -4.90
C ILE A 328 10.92 0.04 -4.13
N VAL A 329 10.92 1.28 -4.59
CA VAL A 329 11.68 2.38 -3.99
C VAL A 329 10.77 3.13 -3.03
N LEU A 330 11.14 3.15 -1.75
CA LEU A 330 10.60 4.10 -0.77
C LEU A 330 11.57 5.29 -0.75
N ASP A 331 11.21 6.38 -1.43
CA ASP A 331 12.16 7.47 -1.70
C ASP A 331 12.56 8.27 -0.43
N GLU A 332 13.47 9.23 -0.57
CA GLU A 332 13.94 10.05 0.56
C GLU A 332 12.86 10.90 1.26
N HIS A 333 11.71 11.11 0.60
CA HIS A 333 10.57 11.85 1.13
C HIS A 333 9.47 10.93 1.66
N SER A 334 9.66 9.61 1.57
CA SER A 334 8.74 8.63 2.15
C SER A 334 8.89 8.57 3.67
N ILE A 335 7.75 8.59 4.36
CA ILE A 335 7.66 8.61 5.82
C ILE A 335 6.61 7.59 6.24
N ARG A 336 6.95 6.66 7.13
CA ARG A 336 6.01 5.64 7.66
C ARG A 336 5.31 4.81 6.57
N CYS A 337 5.87 4.74 5.36
CA CYS A 337 5.34 3.91 4.30
C CYS A 337 5.58 2.44 4.61
N GLN A 338 4.68 1.58 4.13
CA GLN A 338 4.67 0.17 4.50
C GLN A 338 4.58 -0.75 3.29
N ILE A 339 5.28 -1.88 3.39
CA ILE A 339 5.06 -3.03 2.52
C ILE A 339 4.68 -4.21 3.39
N LEU A 340 3.43 -4.67 3.31
CA LEU A 340 2.87 -5.68 4.18
C LEU A 340 2.68 -6.99 3.42
N SER A 341 2.85 -8.13 4.09
CA SER A 341 2.85 -9.47 3.51
C SER A 341 4.03 -9.74 2.58
N LYS A 342 4.53 -10.99 2.64
CA LYS A 342 5.70 -11.45 1.88
C LYS A 342 5.55 -11.45 0.37
N GLY A 343 4.33 -11.29 -0.16
CA GLY A 343 4.10 -11.22 -1.60
C GLY A 343 4.51 -12.50 -2.35
N PHE A 344 4.58 -12.40 -3.69
CA PHE A 344 5.20 -13.44 -4.52
C PHE A 344 6.65 -13.05 -4.80
N VAL A 345 7.58 -13.82 -4.22
CA VAL A 345 9.04 -13.72 -4.41
C VAL A 345 9.64 -12.33 -4.06
N LEU A 346 8.94 -11.51 -3.28
CA LEU A 346 9.49 -10.26 -2.74
C LEU A 346 10.62 -10.58 -1.75
N ASN A 347 11.82 -10.04 -1.98
CA ASN A 347 12.97 -10.21 -1.08
C ASN A 347 13.44 -8.83 -0.61
N GLU A 348 14.26 -8.78 0.45
CA GLU A 348 14.85 -7.53 0.96
C GLU A 348 15.59 -6.74 -0.13
N ASN A 349 16.35 -7.41 -1.00
CA ASN A 349 17.05 -6.76 -2.13
C ASN A 349 16.11 -6.13 -3.17
N SER A 350 14.82 -6.47 -3.14
CA SER A 350 13.78 -5.88 -4.00
C SER A 350 13.25 -4.55 -3.46
N ILE A 351 13.70 -4.13 -2.27
CA ILE A 351 13.30 -2.88 -1.61
C ILE A 351 14.52 -1.94 -1.56
N ASP A 352 14.33 -0.71 -2.02
CA ASP A 352 15.28 0.39 -1.84
C ASP A 352 14.65 1.44 -0.93
N ASP A 353 15.00 1.41 0.36
CA ASP A 353 14.45 2.30 1.38
C ASP A 353 15.40 3.45 1.70
N LYS A 354 15.06 4.64 1.20
CA LYS A 354 15.76 5.91 1.42
C LYS A 354 15.04 6.82 2.42
N GLY A 355 13.85 6.42 2.86
CA GLY A 355 12.97 7.25 3.67
C GLY A 355 13.12 7.05 5.18
N LYS A 356 12.12 7.55 5.92
CA LYS A 356 12.11 7.58 7.39
C LYS A 356 10.96 6.75 7.95
N GLU A 357 11.22 5.97 8.99
CA GLU A 357 10.19 5.17 9.68
C GLU A 357 9.46 4.14 8.79
N ASN A 358 9.99 3.88 7.60
CA ASN A 358 9.43 2.88 6.70
C ASN A 358 9.62 1.48 7.25
N SER A 359 8.64 0.61 7.02
CA SER A 359 8.66 -0.77 7.49
C SER A 359 8.21 -1.71 6.38
N TYR A 360 8.77 -2.91 6.31
CA TYR A 360 8.42 -3.86 5.27
C TYR A 360 8.54 -5.31 5.71
N GLU A 361 7.71 -6.17 5.13
CA GLU A 361 7.76 -7.62 5.25
C GLU A 361 8.09 -8.25 3.89
N THR A 362 9.04 -9.18 3.85
CA THR A 362 9.49 -9.88 2.65
C THR A 362 9.67 -11.38 2.93
N ASN A 363 9.98 -12.17 1.89
CA ASN A 363 10.31 -13.58 2.05
C ASN A 363 11.62 -13.82 2.82
N THR A 364 12.52 -12.83 2.88
CA THR A 364 13.79 -12.93 3.61
C THR A 364 13.71 -12.43 5.04
N GLY A 365 12.65 -11.72 5.43
CA GLY A 365 12.45 -11.24 6.78
C GLY A 365 11.53 -10.03 6.88
N SER A 366 11.37 -9.53 8.10
CA SER A 366 10.60 -8.32 8.40
C SER A 366 11.53 -7.26 8.96
N PHE A 367 11.35 -6.02 8.49
CA PHE A 367 12.05 -4.84 8.99
C PHE A 367 11.03 -3.85 9.54
N LEU A 368 11.14 -3.52 10.83
CA LEU A 368 10.27 -2.57 11.52
C LEU A 368 11.12 -1.38 11.99
N ARG A 369 10.79 -0.17 11.53
CA ARG A 369 11.51 1.07 11.89
C ARG A 369 10.58 2.07 12.56
N THR A 370 11.09 2.74 13.58
CA THR A 370 10.42 3.88 14.24
C THR A 370 11.49 4.89 14.68
N ASN A 371 11.14 6.16 14.76
CA ASN A 371 11.99 7.23 15.29
C ASN A 371 11.68 7.54 16.77
N SER A 372 10.91 6.69 17.46
CA SER A 372 10.69 6.83 18.90
C SER A 372 12.02 6.79 19.65
N THR A 373 12.22 7.71 20.61
CA THR A 373 13.38 7.68 21.53
C THR A 373 13.37 6.45 22.44
N ASN A 374 12.21 5.80 22.59
CA ASN A 374 12.04 4.54 23.28
C ASN A 374 11.20 3.60 22.40
N PRO A 375 11.80 2.96 21.39
CA PRO A 375 11.08 2.06 20.51
C PRO A 375 10.72 0.79 21.29
N VAL A 376 9.43 0.44 21.30
CA VAL A 376 8.92 -0.75 22.00
C VAL A 376 8.10 -1.59 21.04
N LEU A 377 8.48 -2.87 20.89
CA LEU A 377 7.63 -3.90 20.31
C LEU A 377 6.90 -4.61 21.45
N THR A 378 5.60 -4.37 21.57
CA THR A 378 4.77 -5.03 22.60
C THR A 378 4.09 -6.26 22.01
N LEU A 379 4.35 -7.42 22.61
CA LEU A 379 3.66 -8.68 22.31
C LEU A 379 2.85 -9.10 23.54
N GLN A 380 1.58 -9.44 23.35
CA GLN A 380 0.70 -9.91 24.43
C GLN A 380 -0.10 -11.12 23.98
N ASN A 381 -0.12 -12.17 24.81
CA ASN A 381 -1.07 -13.25 24.67
C ASN A 381 -2.31 -12.95 25.52
N GLY A 382 -3.41 -12.55 24.88
CA GLY A 382 -4.64 -12.15 25.57
C GLY A 382 -5.41 -13.29 26.22
N ALA A 383 -5.07 -14.56 25.92
CA ALA A 383 -5.76 -15.71 26.49
C ALA A 383 -5.18 -16.14 27.85
N SER A 384 -3.85 -16.13 28.00
CA SER A 384 -3.20 -16.44 29.28
C SER A 384 -1.73 -16.03 29.28
N SER A 385 -1.21 -15.66 30.45
CA SER A 385 0.21 -15.38 30.67
C SER A 385 1.10 -16.63 30.46
N SER A 386 0.56 -17.84 30.65
CA SER A 386 1.33 -19.08 30.47
C SER A 386 1.59 -19.44 29.00
N LEU A 387 0.86 -18.81 28.07
CA LEU A 387 0.97 -19.09 26.63
C LEU A 387 2.10 -18.30 25.98
N LYS A 388 2.51 -18.76 24.80
CA LYS A 388 3.66 -18.23 24.05
C LYS A 388 3.36 -16.84 23.46
N LEU A 389 4.38 -15.98 23.48
CA LEU A 389 4.42 -14.67 22.80
C LEU A 389 5.15 -14.78 21.46
N TYR A 390 6.32 -15.41 21.46
CA TYR A 390 7.11 -15.68 20.26
C TYR A 390 7.98 -16.93 20.45
N SER A 391 8.36 -17.54 19.33
CA SER A 391 9.05 -18.83 19.28
C SER A 391 10.06 -18.87 18.13
N GLY A 392 11.19 -19.53 18.36
CA GLY A 392 12.13 -19.90 17.31
C GLY A 392 11.95 -21.35 16.89
N LEU A 393 12.00 -21.56 15.59
CA LEU A 393 11.77 -22.84 14.94
C LEU A 393 13.02 -23.28 14.17
N ASP A 394 13.35 -24.56 14.24
CA ASP A 394 14.44 -25.18 13.47
C ASP A 394 13.94 -25.65 12.11
N ALA A 395 14.67 -25.30 11.06
CA ALA A 395 14.39 -25.66 9.66
C ALA A 395 14.89 -27.06 9.26
N SER A 396 15.55 -27.81 10.16
CA SER A 396 16.13 -29.12 9.86
C SER A 396 15.12 -30.20 9.44
N THR A 397 13.83 -29.98 9.66
CA THR A 397 12.76 -30.90 9.26
C THR A 397 11.58 -30.16 8.60
N PRO A 398 10.79 -30.83 7.75
CA PRO A 398 9.58 -30.24 7.15
C PRO A 398 8.54 -29.77 8.18
N ASN A 399 8.56 -30.35 9.38
CA ASN A 399 7.73 -29.95 10.52
C ASN A 399 8.64 -29.28 11.55
N PRO A 400 8.85 -27.95 11.46
CA PRO A 400 9.86 -27.27 12.25
C PRO A 400 9.72 -27.56 13.75
N ASN A 401 10.80 -28.01 14.37
CA ASN A 401 10.84 -28.22 15.82
C ASN A 401 11.06 -26.87 16.50
N GLU A 402 10.33 -26.61 17.58
CA GLU A 402 10.56 -25.41 18.39
C GLU A 402 11.85 -25.57 19.20
N VAL A 403 12.78 -24.62 19.03
CA VAL A 403 14.08 -24.64 19.71
C VAL A 403 14.14 -23.67 20.89
N PHE A 404 13.31 -22.63 20.88
CA PHE A 404 13.11 -21.74 22.01
C PHE A 404 11.73 -21.05 21.94
N PHE A 405 11.23 -20.57 23.08
CA PHE A 405 10.06 -19.68 23.13
C PHE A 405 10.04 -18.82 24.40
N VAL A 406 9.25 -17.75 24.36
CA VAL A 406 8.96 -16.90 25.53
C VAL A 406 7.46 -16.89 25.80
N THR A 407 7.05 -17.04 27.05
CA THR A 407 5.64 -16.97 27.46
C THR A 407 5.21 -15.56 27.82
N GLY A 408 3.89 -15.34 27.98
CA GLY A 408 3.31 -14.08 28.46
C GLY A 408 3.77 -13.67 29.86
N GLU A 409 4.23 -14.61 30.67
CA GLU A 409 4.90 -14.37 31.97
C GLU A 409 6.35 -13.88 31.82
N GLY A 410 6.87 -13.81 30.59
CA GLY A 410 8.27 -13.48 30.32
C GLY A 410 9.25 -14.63 30.56
N LYS A 411 8.76 -15.87 30.75
CA LYS A 411 9.63 -17.06 30.91
C LYS A 411 10.19 -17.48 29.57
N GLY A 412 11.52 -17.50 29.43
CA GLY A 412 12.22 -18.05 28.28
C GLY A 412 12.57 -19.53 28.47
N TYR A 413 12.26 -20.36 27.49
CA TYR A 413 12.58 -21.78 27.44
C TYR A 413 13.49 -22.04 26.24
N TYR A 414 14.57 -22.78 26.45
CA TYR A 414 15.59 -23.07 25.44
C TYR A 414 15.92 -24.56 25.46
N SER A 415 15.94 -25.19 24.30
CA SER A 415 16.13 -26.64 24.16
C SER A 415 17.56 -27.11 24.48
N HIS A 416 18.58 -26.28 24.22
CA HIS A 416 19.98 -26.68 24.33
C HIS A 416 20.83 -25.67 25.12
N SER A 417 21.21 -24.56 24.49
CA SER A 417 22.16 -23.60 25.04
C SER A 417 21.70 -22.17 24.81
N ILE A 418 22.03 -21.29 25.75
CA ILE A 418 21.92 -19.84 25.59
C ILE A 418 23.34 -19.29 25.48
N TYR A 419 23.62 -18.53 24.43
CA TYR A 419 24.88 -17.80 24.29
C TYR A 419 24.65 -16.32 24.60
N VAL A 420 25.41 -15.78 25.56
CA VAL A 420 25.34 -14.36 25.97
C VAL A 420 26.75 -13.80 26.08
N GLU A 421 27.04 -12.74 25.33
CA GLU A 421 28.41 -12.20 25.24
C GLU A 421 28.83 -11.42 26.48
N GLN A 422 27.91 -10.64 27.06
CA GLN A 422 28.18 -9.75 28.20
C GLN A 422 27.57 -10.26 29.53
N GLY A 423 27.04 -11.48 29.53
CA GLY A 423 26.42 -12.11 30.68
C GLY A 423 24.90 -11.93 30.80
N ILE A 424 24.35 -12.31 31.97
CA ILE A 424 22.92 -12.30 32.32
C ILE A 424 22.74 -11.43 33.57
N ARG A 425 21.80 -10.48 33.53
CA ARG A 425 21.39 -9.70 34.71
C ARG A 425 20.01 -10.15 35.17
N TRP A 426 19.80 -10.26 36.47
CA TRP A 426 18.49 -10.49 37.07
C TRP A 426 17.90 -9.15 37.44
N VAL A 427 16.78 -8.75 36.84
CA VAL A 427 16.11 -7.50 37.19
C VAL A 427 15.43 -7.65 38.55
N SER A 428 15.66 -6.71 39.48
CA SER A 428 14.84 -6.58 40.68
C SER A 428 13.56 -5.81 40.33
N SER A 429 12.48 -6.02 41.10
CA SER A 429 11.15 -5.47 40.79
C SER A 429 11.09 -3.94 40.69
N ASP A 430 12.17 -3.22 41.02
CA ASP A 430 12.28 -1.77 40.94
C ASP A 430 12.77 -1.24 39.57
N GLY A 431 13.22 -2.13 38.66
CA GLY A 431 13.66 -1.77 37.31
C GLY A 431 15.01 -1.03 37.23
N SER A 432 15.78 -0.96 38.32
CA SER A 432 17.11 -0.36 38.31
C SER A 432 18.12 -1.26 37.59
N ARG A 433 19.04 -0.71 36.77
CA ARG A 433 20.04 -1.51 36.04
C ARG A 433 21.24 -1.96 36.90
N ASN A 434 21.14 -1.84 38.23
CA ASN A 434 22.23 -2.08 39.20
C ASN A 434 22.17 -3.46 39.86
N ASP A 435 21.38 -4.38 39.31
CA ASP A 435 21.05 -5.63 39.95
C ASP A 435 22.17 -6.69 39.95
N ARG A 436 21.85 -7.88 40.47
CA ARG A 436 22.74 -9.04 40.46
C ARG A 436 22.87 -9.60 39.04
N GLY A 437 24.00 -10.20 38.72
CA GLY A 437 24.19 -10.87 37.42
C GLY A 437 25.31 -11.91 37.39
N LEU A 438 25.33 -12.70 36.31
CA LEU A 438 26.50 -13.41 35.81
C LEU A 438 27.13 -12.52 34.74
N PHE A 439 28.40 -12.19 34.87
CA PHE A 439 29.13 -11.33 33.95
C PHE A 439 30.35 -12.05 33.39
N SER A 440 30.90 -11.55 32.28
CA SER A 440 32.13 -12.05 31.66
C SER A 440 33.00 -10.87 31.22
N GLY A 441 34.32 -11.10 31.14
CA GLY A 441 35.24 -10.12 30.56
C GLY A 441 36.70 -10.52 30.72
N THR A 442 37.60 -9.57 30.51
CA THR A 442 39.04 -9.76 30.57
C THR A 442 39.65 -8.97 31.74
N GLY A 443 40.28 -9.67 32.68
CA GLY A 443 40.98 -9.07 33.82
C GLY A 443 40.09 -8.88 35.05
N ASP A 444 40.41 -7.90 35.88
CA ASP A 444 39.67 -7.58 37.09
C ASP A 444 38.30 -6.97 36.74
N PRO A 445 37.21 -7.35 37.43
CA PRO A 445 35.87 -6.87 37.12
C PRO A 445 35.70 -5.38 37.44
N THR A 446 35.36 -4.59 36.43
CA THR A 446 35.01 -3.16 36.55
C THR A 446 33.50 -2.90 36.50
N VAL A 447 32.69 -3.95 36.35
CA VAL A 447 31.24 -3.85 36.21
C VAL A 447 30.58 -3.47 37.53
N THR A 448 29.66 -2.51 37.48
CA THR A 448 28.77 -2.14 38.57
C THR A 448 27.70 -3.21 38.75
N ALA A 449 27.66 -3.85 39.93
CA ALA A 449 26.71 -4.91 40.25
C ALA A 449 26.49 -5.04 41.77
N ASN A 450 25.33 -5.57 42.17
CA ASN A 450 25.02 -5.81 43.58
C ASN A 450 25.70 -7.08 44.13
N PRO A 451 25.89 -7.18 45.47
CA PRO A 451 26.47 -8.36 46.11
C PRO A 451 25.72 -9.64 45.76
N GLY A 452 26.44 -10.73 45.53
CA GLY A 452 25.92 -12.02 45.03
C GLY A 452 26.08 -12.21 43.52
N SER A 453 26.62 -11.23 42.81
CA SER A 453 26.96 -11.36 41.38
C SER A 453 28.22 -12.21 41.17
N LEU A 454 28.31 -12.86 40.02
CA LEU A 454 29.45 -13.65 39.58
C LEU A 454 30.07 -13.03 38.34
N TYR A 455 31.39 -13.06 38.22
CA TYR A 455 32.10 -12.61 37.02
C TYR A 455 33.13 -13.65 36.61
N VAL A 456 33.09 -14.06 35.35
CA VAL A 456 34.03 -15.01 34.76
C VAL A 456 35.10 -14.24 33.98
N ASN A 457 36.36 -14.41 34.40
CA ASN A 457 37.51 -13.82 33.73
C ASN A 457 38.02 -14.77 32.63
N ASN A 458 37.95 -14.32 31.38
CA ASN A 458 38.31 -15.12 30.21
C ASN A 458 39.81 -15.05 29.85
N ASN A 459 40.63 -14.33 30.62
CA ASN A 459 42.07 -14.18 30.33
C ASN A 459 42.95 -15.39 30.69
N GLY A 460 42.37 -16.51 31.16
CA GLY A 460 43.10 -17.78 31.32
C GLY A 460 44.20 -17.80 32.39
N GLY A 461 44.07 -17.05 33.50
CA GLY A 461 44.99 -17.08 34.66
C GLY A 461 44.45 -17.85 35.87
N ASP A 462 45.18 -17.86 37.00
CA ASP A 462 44.84 -18.59 38.25
C ASP A 462 43.52 -18.16 38.91
N ILE A 463 42.92 -17.06 38.45
CA ILE A 463 41.64 -16.53 38.93
C ILE A 463 40.69 -16.43 37.74
N MET A 464 39.82 -17.43 37.63
CA MET A 464 38.80 -17.52 36.59
C MET A 464 37.43 -16.97 37.05
N LEU A 465 37.17 -16.91 38.36
CA LEU A 465 35.87 -16.54 38.90
C LEU A 465 36.00 -15.48 39.98
N TRP A 466 35.11 -14.50 39.95
CA TRP A 466 34.99 -13.45 40.95
C TRP A 466 33.57 -13.42 41.51
N VAL A 467 33.46 -13.08 42.80
CA VAL A 467 32.17 -12.87 43.47
C VAL A 467 32.07 -11.45 43.99
N LYS A 468 30.94 -10.80 43.75
CA LYS A 468 30.63 -9.50 44.34
C LYS A 468 30.22 -9.71 45.80
N THR A 469 31.02 -9.21 46.74
CA THR A 469 30.72 -9.40 48.18
C THR A 469 30.08 -8.20 48.84
N SER A 470 30.20 -7.00 48.27
CA SER A 470 29.74 -5.76 48.90
C SER A 470 29.59 -4.62 47.89
N GLY A 471 28.69 -3.67 48.20
CA GLY A 471 28.50 -2.43 47.43
C GLY A 471 27.77 -2.64 46.10
N GLY A 472 27.08 -1.59 45.63
CA GLY A 472 26.41 -1.52 44.33
C GLY A 472 27.17 -0.70 43.29
N SER A 473 28.49 -0.55 43.44
CA SER A 473 29.39 0.16 42.51
C SER A 473 30.30 -0.84 41.78
N SER A 474 31.33 -0.37 41.07
CA SER A 474 32.38 -1.23 40.51
C SER A 474 33.31 -1.86 41.57
N ALA A 475 33.36 -1.33 42.80
CA ALA A 475 34.21 -1.84 43.88
C ALA A 475 33.57 -2.99 44.67
N GLY A 476 34.36 -3.86 45.32
CA GLY A 476 33.84 -4.95 46.18
C GLY A 476 33.70 -6.32 45.52
N TRP A 477 34.37 -6.51 44.37
CA TRP A 477 34.61 -7.83 43.79
C TRP A 477 35.77 -8.52 44.51
N LYS A 478 35.62 -9.81 44.77
CA LYS A 478 36.68 -10.65 45.34
C LYS A 478 36.98 -11.82 44.42
N PRO A 479 38.26 -12.09 44.13
CA PRO A 479 38.64 -13.24 43.35
C PRO A 479 38.35 -14.52 44.14
N ILE A 480 37.83 -15.54 43.46
CA ILE A 480 37.77 -16.91 43.97
C ILE A 480 39.01 -17.61 43.42
N GLY A 481 39.99 -17.83 44.30
CA GLY A 481 41.19 -18.59 43.94
C GLY A 481 40.82 -19.99 43.47
N THR A 482 41.44 -20.47 42.39
CA THR A 482 41.22 -21.81 41.83
C THR A 482 41.91 -22.92 42.64
N GLN A 483 42.73 -22.56 43.64
CA GLN A 483 43.37 -23.47 44.58
C GLN A 483 43.15 -22.98 46.02
N ALA A 484 42.83 -23.90 46.93
CA ALA A 484 42.91 -23.62 48.36
C ALA A 484 44.34 -23.17 48.68
N ALA A 485 44.50 -22.08 49.45
CA ALA A 485 45.82 -21.62 49.84
C ALA A 485 46.59 -22.78 50.49
N PRO A 486 47.85 -23.03 50.09
CA PRO A 486 48.66 -24.07 50.74
C PRO A 486 48.68 -23.79 52.24
N LEU A 487 48.32 -24.80 53.05
CA LEU A 487 48.45 -24.76 54.49
C LEU A 487 49.94 -24.61 54.83
N THR A 488 50.42 -23.38 54.98
CA THR A 488 51.76 -23.11 55.47
C THR A 488 51.77 -23.35 56.97
N ALA A 489 52.29 -24.52 57.37
CA ALA A 489 52.62 -24.77 58.76
C ALA A 489 53.68 -23.74 59.20
N PRO A 490 53.53 -23.06 60.35
CA PRO A 490 54.52 -22.11 60.82
C PRO A 490 55.88 -22.78 61.03
N VAL A 491 56.94 -22.10 60.58
CA VAL A 491 58.34 -22.55 60.74
C VAL A 491 58.63 -22.74 62.23
N PRO A 492 59.18 -23.89 62.65
CA PRO A 492 59.43 -24.12 64.07
C PRO A 492 60.48 -23.18 64.66
N PRO A 493 60.27 -22.63 65.87
CA PRO A 493 61.38 -22.14 66.66
C PRO A 493 62.23 -23.34 67.11
N SER A 494 63.55 -23.20 67.00
CA SER A 494 64.50 -24.23 67.45
C SER A 494 65.03 -23.86 68.84
N PRO A 495 65.07 -24.79 69.81
CA PRO A 495 64.68 -26.21 69.71
C PRO A 495 63.18 -26.46 69.95
N VAL A 496 62.59 -27.41 69.20
CA VAL A 496 61.17 -27.83 69.31
C VAL A 496 61.03 -28.88 70.41
N ASN A 497 60.12 -28.70 71.37
CA ASN A 497 59.78 -29.73 72.35
C ASN A 497 58.52 -30.52 71.93
N ALA A 498 58.24 -31.65 72.57
CA ALA A 498 57.09 -32.52 72.23
C ALA A 498 55.73 -31.81 72.37
N GLN A 499 55.63 -30.81 73.24
CA GLN A 499 54.42 -30.01 73.44
C GLN A 499 54.12 -29.12 72.22
N ASP A 500 55.15 -28.58 71.60
CA ASP A 500 55.04 -27.76 70.37
C ASP A 500 54.56 -28.58 69.17
N VAL A 501 54.86 -29.87 69.13
CA VAL A 501 54.38 -30.80 68.09
C VAL A 501 52.90 -31.10 68.28
N TRP A 502 52.47 -31.34 69.52
CA TRP A 502 51.06 -31.64 69.82
C TRP A 502 50.14 -30.45 69.53
N ALA A 503 50.52 -29.24 69.94
CA ALA A 503 49.75 -28.03 69.67
C ALA A 503 49.57 -27.76 68.17
N ARG A 504 50.53 -28.18 67.33
CA ARG A 504 50.43 -28.05 65.86
C ARG A 504 49.54 -29.10 65.23
N LEU A 505 49.56 -30.33 65.75
CA LEU A 505 48.64 -31.37 65.33
C LEU A 505 47.20 -30.95 65.63
N GLU A 506 46.96 -30.37 66.80
CA GLU A 506 45.65 -29.84 67.20
C GLU A 506 45.23 -28.61 66.36
N ASP A 507 46.14 -27.67 66.08
CA ASP A 507 45.87 -26.54 65.16
C ASP A 507 45.57 -27.02 63.72
N LEU A 508 46.31 -28.01 63.23
CA LEU A 508 46.07 -28.62 61.92
C LEU A 508 44.72 -29.34 61.88
N GLU A 509 44.39 -30.13 62.90
CA GLU A 509 43.09 -30.81 63.02
C GLU A 509 41.94 -29.80 63.03
N ASN A 510 42.06 -28.73 63.82
CA ASN A 510 41.05 -27.67 63.89
C ASN A 510 40.87 -26.96 62.54
N LYS A 511 41.95 -26.67 61.81
CA LYS A 511 41.90 -26.08 60.46
C LYS A 511 41.29 -27.03 59.42
N LEU A 512 41.56 -28.33 59.55
CA LEU A 512 40.97 -29.36 58.69
C LEU A 512 39.47 -29.55 58.98
N LYS A 513 39.03 -29.47 60.24
CA LYS A 513 37.60 -29.45 60.60
C LYS A 513 36.90 -28.18 60.11
N ALA A 514 37.51 -27.01 60.27
CA ALA A 514 36.95 -25.73 59.80
C ALA A 514 36.82 -25.64 58.27
N SER A 515 37.68 -26.33 57.52
CA SER A 515 37.58 -26.43 56.05
C SER A 515 36.63 -27.54 55.57
N GLY A 516 36.02 -28.32 56.48
CA GLY A 516 35.08 -29.39 56.15
C GLY A 516 35.73 -30.67 55.63
N LEU A 517 37.06 -30.82 55.78
CA LEU A 517 37.83 -31.98 55.31
C LEU A 517 37.92 -33.10 56.35
N LEU A 518 37.71 -32.79 57.64
CA LEU A 518 37.54 -33.75 58.72
C LEU A 518 36.14 -33.59 59.33
N SER A 519 35.44 -34.70 59.57
CA SER A 519 34.21 -34.68 60.37
C SER A 519 34.53 -34.28 61.82
N SER A 520 33.59 -33.56 62.44
CA SER A 520 33.70 -32.99 63.80
C SER A 520 34.20 -33.98 64.83
#